data_AF-A0A2E0MU24-F1
#
_entry.id   AF-A0A2E0MU24-F1
#
_cell.length_a   1.000
_cell.length_b   1.000
_cell.length_c   1.000
_cell.angle_alpha   90.00
_cell.angle_beta   90.00
_cell.angle_gamma   90.00
#
_symmetry.space_group_name_H-M   'P 1'
#
loop_
_entity.id
_entity.type
_entity.pdbx_description
1 polymer ?
#
loop_
_entity_poly.entity_id
_entity_poly.type
_entity_poly.pdbx_seq_one_letter_code
_entity_poly.pdbx_strand_id
1 'polypeptide(L)'
;MGDGIVKSRMVICVLISIALLNTTSAADVEGGVNVEPVVEDTIFDEITHTETTTDFEDWEITLTLNDDAFNNNTTFELWTQMCNNDGVCLQPNPANLSTDDNKVFNAAVTTIEDHSYVNWEVKVTYSDDNTSEQFPPSGYYKTWSDCWNNAGEWGGDGCPEKASEDDDDSFLPAISVMMTAGAIMLAAATRLE
;
A
#
# COMPACT_ATOMS: atom_id res chain seq x y z
N MET A 1 45.09 20.92 20.32
CA MET A 1 44.50 19.55 20.25
C MET A 1 43.05 19.66 20.66
N GLY A 2 42.11 19.73 19.72
CA GLY A 2 40.69 19.89 20.05
C GLY A 2 39.78 19.84 18.82
N ASP A 3 40.22 20.46 17.72
CA ASP A 3 39.36 20.66 16.53
C ASP A 3 39.06 19.37 15.73
N GLY A 4 40.02 18.44 15.64
CA GLY A 4 39.83 17.18 14.91
C GLY A 4 38.87 16.20 15.58
N ILE A 5 38.79 16.23 16.92
CA ILE A 5 37.95 15.32 17.71
C ILE A 5 36.48 15.74 17.62
N VAL A 6 36.18 17.04 17.66
CA VAL A 6 34.79 17.54 17.49
C VAL A 6 34.26 17.27 16.09
N LYS A 7 35.10 17.46 15.05
CA LYS A 7 34.72 17.19 13.66
C LYS A 7 34.44 15.69 13.41
N SER A 8 35.25 14.81 14.00
CA SER A 8 35.04 13.35 13.91
C SER A 8 33.78 12.89 14.65
N ARG A 9 33.46 13.48 15.81
CA ARG A 9 32.23 13.15 16.57
C ARG A 9 30.97 13.63 15.85
N MET A 10 31.02 14.81 15.24
CA MET A 10 29.89 15.35 14.45
C MET A 10 29.61 14.49 13.22
N VAL A 11 30.65 14.02 12.52
CA VAL A 11 30.51 13.10 11.37
C VAL A 11 29.92 11.76 11.80
N ILE A 12 30.37 11.19 12.93
CA ILE A 12 29.81 9.94 13.46
C ILE A 12 28.33 10.10 13.83
N CYS A 13 27.94 11.21 14.47
CA CYS A 13 26.54 11.45 14.78
C CYS A 13 25.67 11.55 13.53
N VAL A 14 26.14 12.25 12.48
CA VAL A 14 25.42 12.36 11.20
C VAL A 14 25.28 10.99 10.53
N LEU A 15 26.34 10.18 10.52
CA LEU A 15 26.30 8.83 9.93
C LEU A 15 25.35 7.88 10.71
N ILE A 16 25.31 7.97 12.04
CA ILE A 16 24.36 7.20 12.86
C ILE A 16 22.93 7.68 12.61
N SER A 17 22.69 8.99 12.47
CA SER A 17 21.37 9.53 12.14
C SER A 17 20.87 9.08 10.77
N ILE A 18 21.75 8.95 9.79
CA ILE A 18 21.40 8.42 8.45
C ILE A 18 21.16 6.90 8.51
N ALA A 19 21.91 6.16 9.32
CA ALA A 19 21.72 4.72 9.50
C ALA A 19 20.43 4.34 10.26
N LEU A 20 19.85 5.28 11.02
CA LEU A 20 18.56 5.12 11.71
C LEU A 20 17.36 5.49 10.81
N LEU A 21 17.61 6.01 9.60
CA LEU A 21 16.59 6.06 8.56
C LEU A 21 16.41 4.63 8.07
N ASN A 22 15.59 3.86 8.79
CA ASN A 22 15.02 2.64 8.27
C ASN A 22 14.25 3.04 7.00
N THR A 23 14.88 2.87 5.84
CA THR A 23 14.14 2.79 4.59
C THR A 23 13.37 1.49 4.69
N THR A 24 12.20 1.53 5.31
CA THR A 24 11.18 0.52 5.10
C THR A 24 10.94 0.58 3.60
N SER A 25 11.57 -0.34 2.86
CA SER A 25 11.19 -0.60 1.50
C SER A 25 9.72 -0.96 1.60
N ALA A 26 8.82 -0.01 1.26
CA ALA A 26 7.55 -0.42 0.71
C ALA A 26 7.98 -1.32 -0.45
N ALA A 27 7.75 -2.63 -0.32
CA ALA A 27 7.83 -3.49 -1.49
C ALA A 27 7.01 -2.76 -2.56
N ASP A 28 7.64 -2.48 -3.70
CA ASP A 28 7.03 -1.74 -4.79
C ASP A 28 5.87 -2.62 -5.28
N VAL A 29 4.68 -2.42 -4.72
CA VAL A 29 3.48 -3.14 -5.12
C VAL A 29 3.04 -2.48 -6.41
N GLU A 30 3.19 -3.21 -7.50
CA GLU A 30 2.76 -2.79 -8.83
C GLU A 30 1.30 -2.33 -8.76
N GLY A 31 1.03 -1.14 -9.29
CA GLY A 31 -0.32 -0.59 -9.34
C GLY A 31 -1.22 -1.51 -10.15
N GLY A 32 -2.46 -1.73 -9.70
CA GLY A 32 -3.42 -2.58 -10.40
C GLY A 32 -3.17 -4.09 -10.30
N VAL A 33 -2.17 -4.54 -9.54
CA VAL A 33 -1.92 -5.97 -9.30
C VAL A 33 -2.31 -6.33 -7.87
N ASN A 34 -3.29 -7.23 -7.73
CA ASN A 34 -3.78 -7.68 -6.43
C ASN A 34 -2.68 -8.32 -5.59
N VAL A 35 -2.78 -8.16 -4.27
CA VAL A 35 -1.96 -8.87 -3.30
C VAL A 35 -2.80 -10.01 -2.73
N GLU A 36 -2.61 -11.18 -3.31
CA GLU A 36 -3.40 -12.38 -3.05
C GLU A 36 -3.05 -13.05 -1.72
N PRO A 37 -4.02 -13.72 -1.06
CA PRO A 37 -3.76 -14.52 0.12
C PRO A 37 -3.03 -15.81 -0.22
N VAL A 38 -2.13 -16.21 0.68
CA VAL A 38 -1.58 -17.57 0.70
C VAL A 38 -2.30 -18.33 1.79
N VAL A 39 -3.00 -19.41 1.42
CA VAL A 39 -3.76 -20.24 2.37
C VAL A 39 -2.91 -21.32 3.03
N GLU A 40 -1.76 -21.68 2.44
CA GLU A 40 -0.82 -22.63 3.02
C GLU A 40 -0.37 -22.18 4.41
N ASP A 41 -0.34 -23.12 5.36
CA ASP A 41 -0.01 -22.87 6.76
C ASP A 41 -0.88 -21.82 7.48
N THR A 42 -2.10 -21.57 6.96
CA THR A 42 -3.11 -20.73 7.63
C THR A 42 -4.29 -21.55 8.15
N ILE A 43 -5.25 -20.90 8.81
CA ILE A 43 -6.50 -21.52 9.29
C ILE A 43 -7.54 -21.76 8.19
N PHE A 44 -7.27 -21.31 6.97
CA PHE A 44 -8.20 -21.35 5.86
C PHE A 44 -7.84 -22.49 4.89
N ASP A 45 -8.86 -23.18 4.39
CA ASP A 45 -8.75 -24.13 3.28
C ASP A 45 -8.86 -23.38 1.93
N GLU A 46 -9.73 -22.36 1.90
CA GLU A 46 -9.99 -21.57 0.71
C GLU A 46 -10.38 -20.14 1.09
N ILE A 47 -9.91 -19.17 0.30
CA ILE A 47 -10.33 -17.78 0.34
C ILE A 47 -10.63 -17.34 -1.09
N THR A 48 -11.83 -16.82 -1.34
CA THR A 48 -12.21 -16.25 -2.62
C THR A 48 -12.73 -14.84 -2.40
N HIS A 49 -12.34 -13.88 -3.24
CA HIS A 49 -12.83 -12.51 -3.15
C HIS A 49 -13.12 -11.91 -4.53
N THR A 50 -13.77 -10.76 -4.56
CA THR A 50 -13.86 -9.92 -5.76
C THR A 50 -12.46 -9.58 -6.25
N GLU A 51 -12.16 -9.84 -7.53
CA GLU A 51 -10.83 -9.64 -8.13
C GLU A 51 -10.60 -8.22 -8.66
N THR A 52 -11.67 -7.51 -8.97
CA THR A 52 -11.63 -6.11 -9.43
C THR A 52 -12.86 -5.41 -8.89
N THR A 53 -12.66 -4.29 -8.21
CA THR A 53 -13.75 -3.53 -7.59
C THR A 53 -14.18 -2.36 -8.45
N THR A 54 -15.44 -1.95 -8.34
CA THR A 54 -15.97 -0.76 -9.00
C THR A 54 -16.59 0.14 -7.95
N ASP A 55 -16.56 1.46 -8.16
CA ASP A 55 -17.14 2.43 -7.23
C ASP A 55 -18.60 2.11 -6.90
N PHE A 56 -18.93 2.17 -5.61
CA PHE A 56 -20.26 1.88 -5.06
C PHE A 56 -20.78 0.45 -5.26
N GLU A 57 -19.94 -0.47 -5.74
CA GLU A 57 -20.26 -1.89 -5.79
C GLU A 57 -19.72 -2.62 -4.55
N ASP A 58 -20.24 -3.82 -4.30
CA ASP A 58 -19.82 -4.61 -3.15
C ASP A 58 -18.52 -5.37 -3.47
N TRP A 59 -17.51 -5.18 -2.63
CA TRP A 59 -16.39 -6.11 -2.52
C TRP A 59 -16.83 -7.28 -1.65
N GLU A 60 -16.88 -8.47 -2.24
CA GLU A 60 -17.33 -9.70 -1.61
C GLU A 60 -16.13 -10.60 -1.29
N ILE A 61 -16.21 -11.31 -0.17
CA ILE A 61 -15.21 -12.31 0.23
C ILE A 61 -15.88 -13.49 0.93
N THR A 62 -15.43 -14.69 0.57
CA THR A 62 -15.78 -15.95 1.21
C THR A 62 -14.51 -16.58 1.78
N LEU A 63 -14.59 -16.96 3.07
CA LEU A 63 -13.52 -17.53 3.86
C LEU A 63 -13.96 -18.91 4.36
N THR A 64 -13.26 -19.97 3.97
CA THR A 64 -13.55 -21.35 4.37
C THR A 64 -12.49 -21.82 5.36
N LEU A 65 -12.89 -22.13 6.59
CA LEU A 65 -11.99 -22.70 7.60
C LEU A 65 -11.57 -24.12 7.23
N ASN A 66 -10.32 -24.46 7.52
CA ASN A 66 -9.86 -25.84 7.49
C ASN A 66 -10.44 -26.65 8.67
N ASP A 67 -10.37 -27.98 8.57
CA ASP A 67 -10.98 -28.86 9.56
C ASP A 67 -10.36 -28.71 10.96
N ASP A 68 -9.06 -28.43 11.06
CA ASP A 68 -8.38 -28.25 12.34
C ASP A 68 -8.87 -26.98 13.07
N ALA A 69 -8.93 -25.86 12.36
CA ALA A 69 -9.43 -24.58 12.88
C ALA A 69 -10.91 -24.68 13.29
N PHE A 70 -11.72 -25.35 12.48
CA PHE A 70 -13.14 -25.62 12.77
C PHE A 70 -13.31 -26.47 14.03
N ASN A 71 -12.56 -27.58 14.15
CA ASN A 71 -12.67 -28.49 15.30
C ASN A 71 -12.15 -27.88 16.61
N ASN A 72 -11.19 -26.95 16.55
CA ASN A 72 -10.62 -26.27 17.71
C ASN A 72 -11.39 -25.01 18.12
N ASN A 73 -12.53 -24.70 17.48
CA ASN A 73 -13.31 -23.48 17.71
C ASN A 73 -12.46 -22.20 17.56
N THR A 74 -11.60 -22.15 16.54
CA THR A 74 -10.82 -20.95 16.24
C THR A 74 -11.76 -19.85 15.73
N THR A 75 -11.55 -18.62 16.19
CA THR A 75 -12.34 -17.45 15.75
C THR A 75 -11.45 -16.44 15.05
N PHE A 76 -12.03 -15.67 14.13
CA PHE A 76 -11.31 -14.61 13.44
C PHE A 76 -12.19 -13.39 13.19
N GLU A 77 -11.55 -12.26 12.92
CA GLU A 77 -12.17 -11.04 12.43
C GLU A 77 -11.59 -10.69 11.06
N LEU A 78 -12.47 -10.32 10.13
CA LEU A 78 -12.07 -9.71 8.86
C LEU A 78 -12.06 -8.20 9.03
N TRP A 79 -10.96 -7.56 8.69
CA TRP A 79 -10.80 -6.11 8.72
C TRP A 79 -10.57 -5.58 7.32
N THR A 80 -11.23 -4.48 6.98
CA THR A 80 -11.12 -3.84 5.66
C THR A 80 -10.77 -2.37 5.80
N GLN A 81 -10.10 -1.82 4.79
CA GLN A 81 -9.74 -0.41 4.68
C GLN A 81 -9.79 0.00 3.21
N MET A 82 -10.53 1.06 2.90
CA MET A 82 -10.58 1.61 1.54
C MET A 82 -9.69 2.84 1.44
N CYS A 83 -9.00 2.98 0.32
CA CYS A 83 -8.20 4.16 -0.01
C CYS A 83 -8.65 4.74 -1.35
N ASN A 84 -8.68 6.06 -1.46
CA ASN A 84 -9.07 6.75 -2.69
C ASN A 84 -7.87 7.05 -3.61
N ASN A 85 -8.16 7.52 -4.83
CA ASN A 85 -7.15 7.84 -5.84
C ASN A 85 -6.26 9.05 -5.46
N ASP A 86 -6.67 9.86 -4.48
CA ASP A 86 -5.83 10.91 -3.88
C ASP A 86 -4.82 10.36 -2.84
N GLY A 87 -4.85 9.05 -2.56
CA GLY A 87 -3.99 8.41 -1.56
C GLY A 87 -4.47 8.59 -0.11
N VAL A 88 -5.74 8.98 0.09
CA VAL A 88 -6.37 9.10 1.40
C VAL A 88 -7.07 7.80 1.75
N CYS A 89 -6.69 7.20 2.88
CA CYS A 89 -7.30 5.98 3.38
C CYS A 89 -8.29 6.26 4.52
N LEU A 90 -9.42 5.56 4.49
CA LEU A 90 -10.33 5.50 5.63
C LEU A 90 -9.71 4.73 6.80
N GLN A 91 -10.30 4.85 7.99
CA GLN A 91 -9.88 4.03 9.12
C GLN A 91 -10.22 2.56 8.86
N PRO A 92 -9.33 1.59 9.15
CA PRO A 92 -9.69 0.18 9.11
C PRO A 92 -10.85 -0.13 10.05
N ASN A 93 -11.77 -0.99 9.61
CA ASN A 93 -12.95 -1.37 10.38
C ASN A 93 -13.27 -2.86 10.17
N PRO A 94 -13.76 -3.58 11.20
CA PRO A 94 -14.23 -4.95 11.04
C PRO A 94 -15.41 -5.03 10.05
N ALA A 95 -15.36 -6.01 9.16
CA ALA A 95 -16.45 -6.37 8.27
C ALA A 95 -17.42 -7.32 8.98
N ASN A 96 -18.71 -7.23 8.62
CA ASN A 96 -19.71 -8.14 9.17
C ASN A 96 -19.64 -9.50 8.45
N LEU A 97 -19.30 -10.54 9.20
CA LEU A 97 -19.28 -11.91 8.71
C LEU A 97 -20.65 -12.58 8.92
N SER A 98 -21.08 -13.34 7.92
CA SER A 98 -22.28 -14.18 7.95
C SER A 98 -21.91 -15.64 7.68
N THR A 99 -22.52 -16.57 8.40
CA THR A 99 -22.28 -18.01 8.24
C THR A 99 -23.51 -18.79 8.65
N ASP A 100 -23.76 -19.92 8.00
CA ASP A 100 -24.83 -20.86 8.34
C ASP A 100 -24.32 -22.11 9.07
N ASP A 101 -23.04 -22.45 8.92
CA ASP A 101 -22.43 -23.70 9.38
C ASP A 101 -21.22 -23.52 10.30
N ASN A 102 -20.79 -22.27 10.56
CA ASN A 102 -19.58 -21.89 11.27
C ASN A 102 -18.27 -22.38 10.61
N LYS A 103 -18.32 -22.79 9.34
CA LYS A 103 -17.14 -23.22 8.57
C LYS A 103 -16.90 -22.30 7.38
N VAL A 104 -17.95 -21.88 6.69
CA VAL A 104 -17.89 -20.95 5.55
C VAL A 104 -18.45 -19.61 5.97
N PHE A 105 -17.66 -18.56 5.84
CA PHE A 105 -18.01 -17.19 6.23
C PHE A 105 -18.03 -16.28 5.02
N ASN A 106 -19.06 -15.46 4.90
CA ASN A 106 -19.23 -14.51 3.80
C ASN A 106 -19.31 -13.08 4.35
N ALA A 107 -18.66 -12.14 3.68
CA ALA A 107 -18.77 -10.72 3.93
C ALA A 107 -18.90 -9.94 2.62
N ALA A 108 -19.58 -8.80 2.70
CA ALA A 108 -19.69 -7.82 1.62
C ALA A 108 -19.48 -6.42 2.19
N VAL A 109 -18.67 -5.61 1.52
CA VAL A 109 -18.39 -4.21 1.88
C VAL A 109 -18.56 -3.35 0.64
N THR A 110 -19.50 -2.41 0.69
CA THR A 110 -19.73 -1.45 -0.40
C THR A 110 -18.56 -0.46 -0.49
N THR A 111 -17.97 -0.35 -1.68
CA THR A 111 -16.86 0.56 -1.95
C THR A 111 -17.31 2.03 -1.93
N ILE A 112 -16.35 2.93 -1.72
CA ILE A 112 -16.58 4.38 -1.77
C ILE A 112 -16.36 4.93 -3.18
N GLU A 113 -16.78 6.17 -3.40
CA GLU A 113 -16.45 6.93 -4.60
C GLU A 113 -14.94 7.12 -4.74
N ASP A 114 -14.45 7.08 -5.98
CA ASP A 114 -13.06 7.34 -6.35
C ASP A 114 -12.05 6.45 -5.58
N HIS A 115 -12.45 5.22 -5.26
CA HIS A 115 -11.59 4.30 -4.53
C HIS A 115 -10.53 3.71 -5.47
N SER A 116 -9.28 3.66 -5.00
CA SER A 116 -8.15 3.07 -5.72
C SER A 116 -8.04 1.57 -5.43
N TYR A 117 -8.26 1.17 -4.18
CA TYR A 117 -8.19 -0.23 -3.76
C TYR A 117 -8.88 -0.46 -2.41
N VAL A 118 -9.20 -1.74 -2.17
CA VAL A 118 -9.65 -2.27 -0.89
C VAL A 118 -8.50 -3.07 -0.27
N ASN A 119 -7.96 -2.59 0.84
CA ASN A 119 -7.07 -3.35 1.69
C ASN A 119 -7.88 -4.24 2.64
N TRP A 120 -7.40 -5.44 2.90
CA TRP A 120 -8.01 -6.32 3.87
C TRP A 120 -6.99 -7.19 4.60
N GLU A 121 -7.33 -7.58 5.82
CA GLU A 121 -6.53 -8.45 6.68
C GLU A 121 -7.46 -9.31 7.53
N VAL A 122 -6.95 -10.46 7.95
CA VAL A 122 -7.66 -11.34 8.89
C VAL A 122 -6.89 -11.38 10.19
N LYS A 123 -7.59 -11.18 11.31
CA LYS A 123 -7.04 -11.34 12.67
C LYS A 123 -7.63 -12.58 13.29
N VAL A 124 -6.77 -13.55 13.56
CA VAL A 124 -7.15 -14.84 14.14
C VAL A 124 -6.90 -14.81 15.63
N THR A 125 -7.79 -15.43 16.40
CA THR A 125 -7.60 -15.71 17.83
C THR A 125 -7.76 -17.21 18.06
N TYR A 126 -6.68 -17.85 18.51
CA TYR A 126 -6.66 -19.28 18.79
C TYR A 126 -7.22 -19.56 20.19
N SER A 127 -8.18 -20.49 20.26
CA SER A 127 -8.85 -20.83 21.52
C SER A 127 -7.96 -21.55 22.53
N ASP A 128 -6.91 -22.24 22.05
CA ASP A 128 -6.07 -23.10 22.88
C ASP A 128 -5.16 -22.31 23.84
N ASP A 129 -4.66 -21.14 23.41
CA ASP A 129 -3.69 -20.35 24.16
C ASP A 129 -3.98 -18.83 24.19
N ASN A 130 -5.09 -18.38 23.59
CA ASN A 130 -5.44 -16.98 23.40
C ASN A 130 -4.34 -16.17 22.69
N THR A 131 -3.56 -16.82 21.82
CA THR A 131 -2.66 -16.11 20.92
C THR A 131 -3.44 -15.52 19.75
N SER A 132 -2.92 -14.42 19.21
CA SER A 132 -3.49 -13.76 18.05
C SER A 132 -2.45 -13.66 16.94
N GLU A 133 -2.90 -13.96 15.73
CA GLU A 133 -2.11 -13.86 14.51
C GLU A 133 -2.84 -13.01 13.48
N GLN A 134 -2.09 -12.49 12.51
CA GLN A 134 -2.62 -11.67 11.44
C GLN A 134 -2.18 -12.22 10.09
N PHE A 135 -3.10 -12.21 9.14
CA PHE A 135 -2.86 -12.59 7.75
C PHE A 135 -3.23 -11.41 6.83
N PRO A 136 -2.28 -10.86 6.06
CA PRO A 136 -0.87 -11.28 5.99
C PRO A 136 -0.10 -10.90 7.29
N PRO A 137 1.06 -11.53 7.56
CA PRO A 137 1.86 -11.23 8.77
C PRO A 137 2.32 -9.77 8.89
N SER A 138 2.33 -9.04 7.77
CA SER A 138 2.61 -7.60 7.73
C SER A 138 1.88 -6.96 6.56
N GLY A 139 1.35 -5.76 6.76
CA GLY A 139 0.63 -5.02 5.73
C GLY A 139 -0.78 -5.57 5.52
N TYR A 140 -1.26 -5.50 4.28
CA TYR A 140 -2.61 -5.92 3.90
C TYR A 140 -2.56 -6.73 2.61
N TYR A 141 -3.51 -7.64 2.46
CA TYR A 141 -3.93 -8.08 1.14
C TYR A 141 -4.65 -6.91 0.45
N LYS A 142 -4.71 -6.95 -0.88
CA LYS A 142 -5.18 -5.80 -1.65
C LYS A 142 -5.92 -6.24 -2.90
N THR A 143 -7.12 -5.71 -3.07
CA THR A 143 -7.90 -5.78 -4.31
C THR A 143 -7.95 -4.40 -4.95
N TRP A 144 -7.56 -4.28 -6.22
CA TRP A 144 -7.59 -3.00 -6.93
C TRP A 144 -8.94 -2.71 -7.59
N SER A 145 -9.24 -1.42 -7.69
CA SER A 145 -10.37 -0.90 -8.45
C SER A 145 -10.18 -1.08 -9.95
N ASP A 146 -11.25 -1.06 -10.72
CA ASP A 146 -11.24 -0.90 -12.17
C ASP A 146 -10.83 0.50 -12.60
N CYS A 147 -10.75 1.46 -11.67
CA CYS A 147 -10.08 2.73 -11.85
C CYS A 147 -9.20 3.06 -10.64
N TRP A 148 -7.88 3.00 -10.84
CA TRP A 148 -6.93 3.24 -9.76
C TRP A 148 -5.86 4.25 -10.11
N ASN A 149 -5.40 4.97 -9.09
CA ASN A 149 -4.17 5.74 -9.10
C ASN A 149 -3.17 5.15 -8.10
N ASN A 150 -1.96 4.88 -8.56
CA ASN A 150 -0.82 4.49 -7.72
C ASN A 150 0.34 5.45 -7.98
N ALA A 151 0.65 6.30 -7.00
CA ALA A 151 1.78 7.25 -7.07
C ALA A 151 1.80 8.13 -8.34
N GLY A 152 0.63 8.49 -8.86
CA GLY A 152 0.48 9.33 -10.06
C GLY A 152 0.30 8.55 -11.36
N GLU A 153 0.52 7.23 -11.36
CA GLU A 153 0.17 6.36 -12.47
C GLU A 153 -1.30 5.95 -12.39
N TRP A 154 -2.03 6.13 -13.48
CA TRP A 154 -3.44 5.74 -13.59
C TRP A 154 -3.57 4.46 -14.40
N GLY A 155 -4.45 3.57 -13.98
CA GLY A 155 -4.76 2.34 -14.71
C GLY A 155 -6.17 1.82 -14.44
N GLY A 156 -6.53 0.78 -15.19
CA GLY A 156 -7.86 0.19 -15.20
C GLY A 156 -8.77 0.75 -16.31
N ASP A 157 -9.82 -0.02 -16.64
CA ASP A 157 -10.75 0.28 -17.75
C ASP A 157 -12.00 1.04 -17.30
N GLY A 158 -12.22 1.15 -15.99
CA GLY A 158 -13.39 1.78 -15.37
C GLY A 158 -13.21 3.27 -15.07
N CYS A 159 -12.03 3.84 -15.37
CA CYS A 159 -11.83 5.27 -15.13
C CYS A 159 -12.77 6.10 -15.98
N PRO A 160 -13.36 7.19 -15.43
CA PRO A 160 -14.11 8.13 -16.24
C PRO A 160 -13.23 8.50 -17.42
N GLU A 161 -13.75 8.37 -18.65
CA GLU A 161 -13.06 8.90 -19.81
C GLU A 161 -12.69 10.33 -19.42
N LYS A 162 -11.38 10.61 -19.32
CA LYS A 162 -10.95 12.00 -19.35
C LYS A 162 -11.58 12.49 -20.63
N ALA A 163 -12.63 13.31 -20.52
CA ALA A 163 -13.21 14.01 -21.64
C ALA A 163 -12.00 14.49 -22.40
N SER A 164 -11.77 13.91 -23.57
CA SER A 164 -10.60 14.16 -24.37
C SER A 164 -10.44 15.66 -24.35
N GLU A 165 -9.44 16.17 -23.61
CA GLU A 165 -8.93 17.47 -23.94
C GLU A 165 -8.47 17.24 -25.36
N ASP A 166 -9.27 17.80 -26.27
CA ASP A 166 -9.07 17.74 -27.69
C ASP A 166 -7.58 17.83 -27.98
N ASP A 167 -7.15 17.05 -28.97
CA ASP A 167 -5.90 17.24 -29.68
C ASP A 167 -5.65 18.73 -29.96
N ASP A 168 -5.00 19.41 -29.02
CA ASP A 168 -4.46 20.75 -29.16
C ASP A 168 -3.06 20.70 -28.56
N ASP A 169 -2.12 20.18 -29.35
CA ASP A 169 -0.71 20.57 -29.45
C ASP A 169 -0.28 21.67 -28.46
N SER A 170 -0.18 21.32 -27.17
CA SER A 170 0.24 22.23 -26.11
C SER A 170 1.41 21.60 -25.38
N PHE A 171 2.52 21.57 -26.11
CA PHE A 171 3.87 21.84 -25.63
C PHE A 171 4.00 21.87 -24.09
N LEU A 172 4.19 20.70 -23.46
CA LEU A 172 4.77 20.68 -22.12
C LEU A 172 6.12 21.40 -22.22
N PRO A 173 6.38 22.49 -21.47
CA PRO A 173 7.70 23.05 -21.43
C PRO A 173 8.58 22.02 -20.73
N ALA A 174 9.43 21.34 -21.51
CA ALA A 174 10.62 20.68 -21.00
C ALA A 174 11.56 21.76 -20.40
N ILE A 175 11.21 22.30 -19.24
CA ILE A 175 12.05 23.21 -18.46
C ILE A 175 12.46 22.47 -17.19
N SER A 176 13.40 21.53 -17.34
CA SER A 176 14.26 21.11 -16.22
C SER A 176 15.45 20.25 -16.65
N VAL A 177 15.97 20.37 -17.88
CA VAL A 177 17.29 19.81 -18.21
C VAL A 177 18.03 20.77 -19.12
N MET A 178 18.73 21.75 -18.53
CA MET A 178 20.01 22.34 -19.00
C MET A 178 20.29 23.60 -18.19
N MET A 179 20.88 23.48 -16.99
CA MET A 179 21.70 24.55 -16.41
C MET A 179 22.82 23.96 -15.55
N THR A 180 23.81 23.38 -16.22
CA THR A 180 25.14 23.08 -15.64
C THR A 180 26.24 23.43 -16.63
N ALA A 181 26.43 24.71 -16.93
CA ALA A 181 27.69 25.24 -17.43
C ALA A 181 27.74 26.77 -17.25
N GLY A 182 28.38 27.26 -16.19
CA GLY A 182 28.52 28.70 -15.99
C GLY A 182 29.12 29.12 -14.65
N ALA A 183 30.23 28.50 -14.23
CA ALA A 183 30.94 28.95 -13.04
C ALA A 183 32.47 28.80 -13.17
N ILE A 184 33.05 29.36 -14.23
CA ILE A 184 34.48 29.72 -14.23
C ILE A 184 34.63 31.01 -15.02
N MET A 185 34.95 32.10 -14.32
CA MET A 185 35.84 33.20 -14.72
C MET A 185 35.42 34.48 -14.00
N LEU A 186 35.95 34.67 -12.79
CA LEU A 186 36.26 35.99 -12.19
C LEU A 186 37.11 35.75 -10.93
N ALA A 187 38.33 35.23 -11.13
CA ALA A 187 39.38 35.20 -10.12
C ALA A 187 40.76 35.34 -10.78
N ALA A 188 40.88 36.28 -11.73
CA ALA A 188 42.13 36.57 -12.43
C ALA A 188 42.27 38.07 -12.78
N ALA A 189 41.81 38.97 -11.90
CA ALA A 189 41.94 40.43 -12.09
C ALA A 189 42.40 41.19 -10.84
N THR A 190 43.18 40.55 -9.95
CA THR A 190 43.89 41.22 -8.84
C THR A 190 45.31 40.70 -8.67
N ARG A 191 46.09 40.63 -9.75
CA ARG A 191 47.56 40.66 -9.71
C ARG A 191 48.12 41.13 -11.06
N LEU A 192 47.97 42.41 -11.36
CA LEU A 192 48.96 43.14 -12.13
C LEU A 192 48.79 44.64 -11.83
N GLU A 193 49.45 45.09 -10.78
CA GLU A 193 50.20 46.34 -10.63
C GLU A 193 50.92 46.31 -9.28
#